data_AF-A0A3L7LSY7-F1
#
_entry.id   AF-A0A3L7LSY7-F1
#
_cell.length_a   1.000
_cell.length_b   1.000
_cell.length_c   1.000
_cell.angle_alpha   90.00
_cell.angle_beta   90.00
_cell.angle_gamma   90.00
#
_symmetry.space_group_name_H-M   'P 1'
#
loop_
_entity.id
_entity.type
_entity.pdbx_description
1 polymer ?
#
loop_
_entity_poly.entity_id
_entity_poly.type
_entity_poly.pdbx_seq_one_letter_code
_entity_poly.pdbx_strand_id
1 'polypeptide(L)'
;MQACGNGHGCGHNLLGSAALQAASAVKDFLAAHQLPGRVRFYGCPAEEGGSAKGFMVRAGVFDGVDIAISWHPNAFSGVIEANSLACNEINYHFSGRAAHASASPHLGRRALDAVELMNVGVNYLREHIPSSARDPLCGNRYRPTFS
;
A
#
# COMPACT_ATOMS: atom_id res chain seq x y z
N MET A 1 -1.91 -17.07 -23.92
CA MET A 1 -1.67 -16.39 -22.63
C MET A 1 -2.80 -16.77 -21.70
N GLN A 2 -2.49 -17.48 -20.62
CA GLN A 2 -3.49 -17.81 -19.60
C GLN A 2 -3.90 -16.50 -18.92
N ALA A 3 -5.19 -16.16 -18.97
CA ALA A 3 -5.70 -15.01 -18.24
C ALA A 3 -5.41 -15.24 -16.76
N CYS A 4 -4.56 -14.42 -16.14
CA CYS A 4 -4.37 -14.41 -14.70
C CYS A 4 -5.72 -14.09 -14.06
N GLY A 5 -6.38 -15.10 -13.49
CA GLY A 5 -7.60 -14.91 -12.71
C GLY A 5 -7.33 -14.14 -11.43
N ASN A 6 -8.37 -13.53 -10.87
CA ASN A 6 -8.28 -12.90 -9.56
C ASN A 6 -7.97 -13.97 -8.51
N GLY A 7 -6.97 -13.72 -7.66
CA GLY A 7 -6.53 -14.65 -6.62
C GLY A 7 -6.36 -13.96 -5.28
N HIS A 8 -6.37 -14.75 -4.19
CA HIS A 8 -6.16 -14.27 -2.83
C HIS A 8 -4.74 -14.63 -2.34
N GLY A 9 -3.71 -14.16 -3.06
CA GLY A 9 -2.31 -14.44 -2.72
C GLY A 9 -1.90 -13.94 -1.33
N CYS A 10 -2.51 -12.84 -0.87
CA CYS A 10 -2.35 -12.28 0.47
C CYS A 10 -3.35 -12.87 1.51
N GLY A 11 -4.21 -13.80 1.10
CA GLY A 11 -5.18 -14.46 2.00
C GLY A 11 -6.36 -13.58 2.44
N HIS A 12 -6.68 -12.51 1.70
CA HIS A 12 -7.77 -11.57 2.05
C HIS A 12 -9.17 -12.21 2.16
N ASN A 13 -9.39 -13.39 1.57
CA ASN A 13 -10.60 -14.19 1.78
C ASN A 13 -10.77 -14.65 3.25
N LEU A 14 -9.66 -14.94 3.94
CA LEU A 14 -9.67 -15.32 5.35
C LEU A 14 -9.86 -14.09 6.24
N LEU A 15 -9.24 -12.97 5.87
CA LEU A 15 -9.23 -11.74 6.66
C LEU A 15 -10.65 -11.26 6.98
N GLY A 16 -11.50 -11.11 5.97
CA GLY A 16 -12.89 -10.65 6.17
C GLY A 16 -13.72 -11.63 7.00
N SER A 17 -13.57 -12.93 6.74
CA SER A 17 -14.34 -13.99 7.41
C SER A 17 -13.98 -14.10 8.90
N ALA A 18 -12.68 -14.15 9.22
CA ALA A 18 -12.19 -14.24 10.59
C ALA A 18 -12.51 -12.97 11.39
N ALA A 19 -12.35 -11.78 10.79
CA ALA A 19 -12.67 -10.53 11.44
C ALA A 19 -14.18 -10.39 11.76
N LEU A 20 -15.05 -10.86 10.85
CA LEU A 20 -16.50 -10.86 11.08
C LEU A 20 -16.90 -11.82 12.22
N GLN A 21 -16.29 -13.00 12.26
CA GLN A 21 -16.52 -13.96 13.34
C GLN A 21 -16.05 -13.38 14.69
N ALA A 22 -14.87 -12.77 14.75
CA ALA A 22 -14.36 -12.13 15.96
C ALA A 22 -15.27 -10.98 16.43
N ALA A 23 -15.71 -10.10 15.53
CA ALA A 23 -16.65 -9.03 15.85
C ALA A 23 -17.97 -9.57 16.41
N SER A 24 -18.48 -10.66 15.83
CA SER A 24 -19.72 -11.31 16.31
C SER A 24 -19.54 -11.89 17.71
N ALA A 25 -18.41 -12.57 17.98
CA ALA A 25 -18.11 -13.14 19.29
C ALA A 25 -17.96 -12.06 20.37
N VAL A 26 -17.30 -10.93 20.08
CA VAL A 26 -17.18 -9.80 21.01
C VAL A 26 -18.56 -9.19 21.30
N LYS A 27 -19.40 -9.02 20.27
CA LYS A 27 -20.77 -8.52 20.42
C LYS A 27 -21.59 -9.42 21.35
N ASP A 28 -21.51 -10.74 21.18
CA ASP A 28 -22.22 -11.71 22.02
C ASP A 28 -21.68 -11.70 23.47
N PHE A 29 -20.37 -11.59 23.65
CA PHE A 29 -19.75 -11.47 24.97
C PHE A 29 -20.23 -10.22 25.73
N LEU A 30 -20.23 -9.05 25.08
CA LEU A 30 -20.73 -7.81 25.70
C LEU A 30 -22.19 -7.94 26.13
N ALA A 31 -23.03 -8.57 25.30
CA ALA A 31 -24.43 -8.82 25.62
C ALA A 31 -24.60 -9.78 26.82
N ALA A 32 -23.85 -10.88 26.84
CA ALA A 32 -23.93 -11.87 27.92
C ALA A 32 -23.52 -11.27 29.28
N HIS A 33 -22.50 -10.42 29.30
CA HIS A 33 -21.98 -9.79 30.51
C HIS A 33 -22.58 -8.42 30.84
N GLN A 34 -23.56 -7.94 30.05
CA GLN A 34 -24.18 -6.61 30.18
C GLN A 34 -23.16 -5.47 30.26
N LEU A 35 -22.06 -5.59 29.49
CA LEU A 35 -21.01 -4.59 29.45
C LEU A 35 -21.36 -3.50 28.43
N PRO A 36 -21.18 -2.21 28.77
CA PRO A 36 -21.37 -1.14 27.81
C PRO A 36 -20.28 -1.21 26.73
N GLY A 37 -20.67 -1.08 25.46
CA GLY A 37 -19.74 -1.05 24.35
C GLY A 37 -20.45 -1.11 23.00
N ARG A 38 -19.74 -0.69 21.95
CA ARG A 38 -20.24 -0.77 20.57
C ARG A 38 -19.19 -1.45 19.70
N VAL A 39 -19.58 -2.57 19.09
CA VAL A 39 -18.77 -3.22 18.06
C VAL A 39 -19.19 -2.68 16.70
N ARG A 40 -18.21 -2.21 15.90
CA ARG A 40 -18.42 -1.79 14.51
C ARG A 40 -17.52 -2.65 13.61
N PHE A 41 -18.09 -3.24 12.56
CA PHE A 41 -17.34 -3.99 11.56
C PHE A 41 -17.21 -3.16 10.29
N TYR A 42 -15.97 -3.01 9.78
CA TYR A 42 -15.68 -2.19 8.62
C TYR A 42 -15.15 -3.05 7.47
N GLY A 43 -15.91 -3.12 6.38
CA GLY A 43 -15.39 -3.58 5.10
C GLY A 43 -14.41 -2.56 4.53
N CYS A 44 -13.15 -2.95 4.39
CA CYS A 44 -12.09 -2.06 3.93
C CYS A 44 -11.50 -2.56 2.60
N PRO A 45 -12.08 -2.16 1.46
CA PRO A 45 -11.67 -2.67 0.14
C PRO A 45 -10.30 -2.14 -0.28
N ALA A 46 -9.77 -2.68 -1.38
CA ALA A 46 -8.64 -2.13 -2.13
C ALA A 46 -7.37 -1.83 -1.30
N GLU A 47 -7.03 -2.70 -0.36
CA GLU A 47 -5.85 -2.55 0.50
C GLU A 47 -4.53 -2.61 -0.30
N GLU A 48 -4.43 -3.54 -1.25
CA GLU A 48 -3.22 -3.82 -2.06
C GLU A 48 -2.68 -2.66 -2.94
N GLY A 49 -3.43 -1.56 -3.07
CA GLY A 49 -3.02 -0.44 -3.94
C GLY A 49 -4.10 0.59 -4.23
N GLY A 50 -5.31 0.43 -3.67
CA GLY A 50 -6.35 1.47 -3.74
C GLY A 50 -6.39 2.37 -2.52
N SER A 51 -5.66 2.02 -1.44
CA SER A 51 -5.52 2.81 -0.23
C SER A 51 -6.87 3.23 0.42
N ALA A 52 -7.93 2.42 0.29
CA ALA A 52 -9.28 2.84 0.68
C ALA A 52 -9.41 3.27 2.14
N LYS A 53 -8.66 2.63 3.05
CA LYS A 53 -8.67 3.02 4.47
C LYS A 53 -8.22 4.48 4.66
N GLY A 54 -7.27 4.97 3.87
CA GLY A 54 -6.86 6.38 3.90
C GLY A 54 -8.01 7.33 3.56
N PHE A 55 -8.80 6.99 2.54
CA PHE A 55 -10.01 7.75 2.20
C PHE A 55 -11.09 7.64 3.27
N MET A 56 -11.28 6.46 3.86
CA MET A 56 -12.24 6.23 4.95
C MET A 56 -11.88 7.06 6.19
N VAL A 57 -10.60 7.11 6.58
CA VAL A 57 -10.11 7.97 7.68
C VAL A 57 -10.39 9.44 7.36
N ARG A 58 -10.05 9.90 6.15
CA ARG A 58 -10.32 11.28 5.73
C ARG A 58 -11.80 11.64 5.73
N ALA A 59 -12.68 10.67 5.46
CA ALA A 59 -14.12 10.84 5.49
C ALA A 59 -14.74 10.72 6.90
N GLY A 60 -13.93 10.54 7.95
CA GLY A 60 -14.42 10.42 9.34
C GLY A 60 -15.12 9.10 9.64
N VAL A 61 -14.92 8.06 8.81
CA VAL A 61 -15.60 6.76 8.97
C VAL A 61 -15.25 6.10 10.32
N PHE A 62 -14.06 6.37 10.85
CA PHE A 62 -13.57 5.85 12.12
C PHE A 62 -13.77 6.82 13.30
N ASP A 63 -14.51 7.92 13.12
CA ASP A 63 -14.73 8.88 14.19
C ASP A 63 -15.50 8.24 15.36
N GLY A 64 -15.01 8.49 16.57
CA GLY A 64 -15.51 7.88 17.81
C GLY A 64 -15.21 6.39 17.94
N VAL A 65 -14.21 5.86 17.23
CA VAL A 65 -13.63 4.54 17.50
C VAL A 65 -12.51 4.68 18.52
N ASP A 66 -12.65 4.04 19.68
CA ASP A 66 -11.62 4.04 20.72
C ASP A 66 -10.48 3.05 20.42
N ILE A 67 -10.81 1.89 19.82
CA ILE A 67 -9.88 0.81 19.51
C ILE A 67 -10.23 0.21 18.15
N ALA A 68 -9.23 0.09 17.27
CA ALA A 68 -9.34 -0.63 15.99
C ALA A 68 -8.48 -1.89 16.04
N ILE A 69 -9.11 -3.05 15.82
CA ILE A 69 -8.44 -4.37 15.81
C ILE A 69 -8.54 -4.93 14.39
N SER A 70 -7.43 -5.48 13.90
CA SER A 70 -7.38 -6.22 12.64
C SER A 70 -6.54 -7.48 12.81
N TRP A 71 -6.66 -8.37 11.84
CA TRP A 71 -5.92 -9.63 11.79
C TRP A 71 -5.54 -9.89 10.33
N HIS A 72 -4.38 -10.50 10.12
CA HIS A 72 -3.89 -10.88 8.80
C HIS A 72 -3.40 -12.32 8.83
N PRO A 73 -3.72 -13.16 7.81
CA PRO A 73 -3.14 -14.49 7.71
C PRO A 73 -1.63 -14.39 7.54
N ASN A 74 -0.89 -15.27 8.21
CA ASN A 74 0.56 -15.34 8.15
C ASN A 74 1.02 -16.79 8.34
N ALA A 75 2.30 -17.08 8.14
CA ALA A 75 2.89 -18.40 8.33
C ALA A 75 2.90 -18.86 9.80
N PHE A 76 2.64 -17.95 10.75
CA PHE A 76 2.55 -18.23 12.17
C PHE A 76 1.41 -17.44 12.80
N SER A 77 0.98 -17.86 13.99
CA SER A 77 0.00 -17.14 14.81
C SER A 77 0.71 -16.36 15.91
N GLY A 78 0.44 -15.07 16.03
CA GLY A 78 1.02 -14.21 17.05
C GLY A 78 0.48 -12.80 16.98
N VAL A 79 0.74 -12.02 18.02
CA VAL A 79 0.49 -10.58 18.02
C VAL A 79 1.71 -9.91 17.42
N ILE A 80 1.49 -9.14 16.36
CA ILE A 80 2.53 -8.36 15.69
C ILE A 80 2.27 -6.89 16.00
N GLU A 81 3.33 -6.16 16.33
CA GLU A 81 3.26 -4.71 16.49
C GLU A 81 2.83 -4.06 15.17
N ALA A 82 1.88 -3.14 15.23
CA ALA A 82 1.33 -2.46 14.06
C ALA A 82 2.30 -1.39 13.54
N ASN A 83 3.46 -1.81 13.05
CA ASN A 83 4.45 -0.95 12.42
C ASN A 83 4.46 -1.19 10.90
N SER A 84 4.14 -0.17 10.13
CA SER A 84 4.16 -0.19 8.67
C SER A 84 4.72 1.11 8.11
N LEU A 85 5.28 1.05 6.90
CA LEU A 85 5.76 2.24 6.21
C LEU A 85 4.60 3.01 5.58
N ALA A 86 4.66 4.33 5.65
CA ALA A 86 3.77 5.18 4.86
C ALA A 86 4.07 4.98 3.37
N CYS A 87 3.03 4.74 2.57
CA CYS A 87 3.13 4.55 1.13
C CYS A 87 2.42 5.70 0.40
N ASN A 88 3.06 6.23 -0.65
CA ASN A 88 2.47 7.18 -1.58
C ASN A 88 2.61 6.64 -2.99
N GLU A 89 1.49 6.45 -3.68
CA GLU A 89 1.45 6.02 -5.06
C GLU A 89 1.26 7.24 -5.97
N ILE A 90 2.22 7.46 -6.88
CA ILE A 90 2.25 8.65 -7.74
C ILE A 90 2.32 8.22 -9.20
N ASN A 91 1.37 8.69 -10.01
CA ASN A 91 1.37 8.51 -11.46
C ASN A 91 1.92 9.75 -12.15
N TYR A 92 2.97 9.58 -12.96
CA TYR A 92 3.58 10.66 -13.74
C TYR A 92 3.16 10.53 -15.21
N HIS A 93 2.69 11.63 -15.80
CA HIS A 93 2.30 11.68 -17.21
C HIS A 93 3.19 12.67 -17.96
N PHE A 94 3.87 12.19 -19.01
CA PHE A 94 4.76 12.99 -19.83
C PHE A 94 4.13 13.24 -21.20
N SER A 95 3.93 14.51 -21.54
CA SER A 95 3.46 14.93 -22.87
C SER A 95 4.57 15.58 -23.67
N GLY A 96 4.62 15.28 -24.96
CA GLY A 96 5.64 15.79 -25.88
C GLY A 96 5.04 16.32 -27.18
N ARG A 97 5.90 16.86 -28.04
CA ARG A 97 5.57 17.27 -29.41
C ARG A 97 6.21 16.29 -30.39
N ALA A 98 5.40 15.62 -31.19
CA ALA A 98 5.90 14.75 -32.25
C ALA A 98 6.60 15.57 -33.35
N ALA A 99 7.67 15.00 -33.91
CA ALA A 99 8.36 15.50 -35.08
C ALA A 99 9.00 14.32 -35.82
N HIS A 100 9.31 14.50 -37.10
CA HIS A 100 10.01 13.48 -37.86
C HIS A 100 11.42 13.26 -37.27
N ALA A 101 11.69 12.05 -36.77
CA ALA A 101 12.87 11.78 -35.94
C ALA A 101 14.20 12.05 -36.65
N SER A 102 14.30 11.75 -37.95
CA SER A 102 15.50 12.02 -38.76
C SER A 102 15.50 13.41 -39.43
N ALA A 103 14.39 13.82 -40.04
CA ALA A 103 14.34 15.04 -40.85
C ALA A 103 14.26 16.34 -40.03
N SER A 104 13.64 16.33 -38.85
CA SER A 104 13.44 17.55 -38.07
C SER A 104 13.37 17.30 -36.55
N PRO A 105 14.36 16.60 -35.95
CA PRO A 105 14.34 16.25 -34.53
C PRO A 105 14.24 17.47 -33.60
N HIS A 106 14.83 18.60 -33.99
CA HIS A 106 14.85 19.84 -33.23
C HIS A 106 13.45 20.47 -33.01
N LEU A 107 12.48 20.14 -33.87
CA LEU A 107 11.09 20.57 -33.71
C LEU A 107 10.31 19.72 -32.69
N GLY A 108 10.84 18.54 -32.33
CA GLY A 108 10.21 17.61 -31.40
C GLY A 108 10.49 17.95 -29.94
N ARG A 109 9.61 17.46 -29.06
CA ARG A 109 9.84 17.37 -27.61
C ARG A 109 9.48 15.95 -27.21
N ARG A 110 10.48 15.11 -26.93
CA ARG A 110 10.26 13.68 -26.74
C ARG A 110 9.78 13.42 -25.31
N ALA A 111 8.57 12.89 -25.18
CA ALA A 111 8.05 12.43 -23.88
C ALA A 111 8.89 11.27 -23.32
N LEU A 112 9.42 10.40 -24.20
CA LEU A 112 10.29 9.29 -23.80
C LEU A 112 11.59 9.78 -23.14
N ASP A 113 12.24 10.80 -23.71
CA ASP A 113 13.46 11.36 -23.10
C ASP A 113 13.20 11.86 -21.66
N ALA A 114 12.01 12.44 -21.41
CA ALA A 114 11.63 12.87 -20.06
C ALA A 114 11.39 11.69 -19.10
N VAL A 115 10.82 10.58 -19.58
CA VAL A 115 10.67 9.33 -18.81
C VAL A 115 12.04 8.76 -18.44
N GLU A 116 12.98 8.72 -19.39
CA GLU A 116 14.33 8.20 -19.13
C GLU A 116 15.08 9.07 -18.12
N LEU A 117 14.98 10.40 -18.22
CA LEU A 117 15.57 11.32 -17.24
C LEU A 117 14.96 11.13 -15.85
N MET A 118 13.64 10.94 -15.75
CA MET A 118 12.99 10.62 -14.48
C MET A 118 13.53 9.31 -13.91
N ASN A 119 13.64 8.25 -14.72
CA ASN A 119 14.13 6.94 -14.28
C ASN A 119 15.56 7.03 -13.72
N VAL A 120 16.46 7.73 -14.43
CA VAL A 120 17.83 7.99 -13.94
C VAL A 120 17.80 8.78 -12.62
N GLY A 121 17.00 9.85 -12.55
CA GLY A 121 16.87 10.65 -11.32
C GLY A 121 16.36 9.85 -10.12
N VAL A 122 15.35 9.00 -10.32
CA VAL A 122 14.80 8.12 -9.27
C VAL A 122 15.84 7.11 -8.82
N ASN A 123 16.64 6.55 -9.72
CA ASN A 123 17.71 5.62 -9.37
C ASN A 123 18.72 6.27 -8.42
N TYR A 124 19.13 7.51 -8.69
CA TYR A 124 20.02 8.25 -7.79
C TYR A 124 19.34 8.66 -6.47
N LEU A 125 18.05 8.98 -6.49
CA LEU A 125 17.31 9.32 -5.28
C LEU A 125 17.34 8.20 -4.22
N ARG A 126 17.31 6.93 -4.63
CA ARG A 126 17.28 5.77 -3.71
C ARG A 126 18.47 5.72 -2.73
N GLU A 127 19.62 6.25 -3.13
CA GLU A 127 20.81 6.30 -2.28
C GLU A 127 20.76 7.42 -1.23
N HIS A 128 19.93 8.44 -1.46
CA HIS A 128 19.89 9.66 -0.67
C HIS A 128 18.63 9.82 0.20
N ILE A 129 17.67 8.87 0.15
CA ILE A 129 16.53 8.88 1.06
C ILE A 129 16.93 8.47 2.49
N PRO A 130 16.29 9.03 3.54
CA PRO A 130 16.53 8.64 4.93
C PRO A 130 16.34 7.13 5.14
N SER A 131 17.11 6.54 6.07
CA SER A 131 16.99 5.11 6.40
C SER A 131 15.60 4.71 6.88
N SER A 132 14.90 5.62 7.58
CA SER A 132 13.52 5.42 8.05
C SER A 132 12.49 5.33 6.92
N ALA A 133 12.82 5.75 5.71
CA ALA A 133 11.97 5.66 4.53
C ALA A 133 12.34 4.50 3.60
N ARG A 134 13.34 3.68 3.98
CA ARG A 134 13.76 2.50 3.22
C ARG A 134 13.08 1.28 3.79
N ASP A 135 12.45 0.48 2.92
CA ASP A 135 12.00 -0.85 3.31
C ASP A 135 13.22 -1.75 3.59
N PRO A 136 13.41 -2.24 4.83
CA PRO A 136 14.50 -3.15 5.15
C PRO A 136 14.42 -4.48 4.38
N LEU A 137 13.26 -4.87 3.87
CA LEU A 137 13.08 -6.06 3.04
C LEU A 137 13.45 -5.81 1.56
N CYS A 138 13.38 -4.56 1.10
CA CYS A 138 13.80 -4.13 -0.24
C CYS A 138 15.25 -3.56 -0.26
N GLY A 139 15.98 -3.69 0.85
CA GLY A 139 17.29 -3.07 1.05
C GLY A 139 18.44 -3.76 0.29
N ASN A 140 18.97 -3.04 -0.69
CA ASN A 140 20.23 -3.30 -1.39
C ASN A 140 21.37 -3.74 -0.43
N ARG A 141 21.90 -4.95 -0.62
CA ARG A 141 23.27 -5.30 -0.21
C ARG A 141 24.24 -4.63 -1.17
N TYR A 142 24.56 -3.36 -0.94
CA TYR A 142 25.73 -2.74 -1.56
C TYR A 142 26.57 -2.09 -0.46
N ARG A 143 27.62 -2.80 -0.03
CA ARG A 143 28.76 -2.22 0.67
C ARG A 143 29.89 -2.07 -0.35
N PRO A 144 30.01 -0.95 -1.06
CA PRO A 144 31.28 -0.62 -1.68
C PRO A 144 32.18 -0.13 -0.56
N THR A 145 33.07 -1.00 -0.08
CA THR A 145 34.26 -0.56 0.64
C THR A 145 35.12 0.18 -0.39
N PHE A 146 35.13 1.51 -0.34
CA PHE A 146 36.21 2.28 -0.95
C PHE A 146 37.40 2.25 0.01
N SER A 147 38.55 1.81 -0.52
CA SER A 147 39.86 1.93 0.12
C SER A 147 40.32 3.38 0.19
#